data_AF-A0A7S8D6A9-F1
#
_entry.id   AF-A0A7S8D6A9-F1
#
_cell.length_a   1.000
_cell.length_b   1.000
_cell.length_c   1.000
_cell.angle_alpha   90.00
_cell.angle_beta   90.00
_cell.angle_gamma   90.00
#
_symmetry.space_group_name_H-M   'P 1'
#
loop_
_entity.id
_entity.type
_entity.pdbx_description
1 polymer ?
#
loop_
_entity_poly.entity_id
_entity_poly.type
_entity_poly.pdbx_seq_one_letter_code
_entity_poly.pdbx_strand_id
1 'polypeptide(L)'
;MQLINVLTFGLEEFHKNIPEYAILSHTWGNAKDEVSFQEINNPSPEVRLKKGFRKIELCVQQAQLDGLMYCWVDTCCIDKSSSAELSEAINSMFTWYRNSAVCYIYLDDVDGTTPESLSAFRRSRWFTRGWTVQELVAPQTRRFFDMHWSCIGEMSRTLNNKYRVNGFFRVGTEADQISNLSTTATKFSTWVAEITGIPDRVFYAGDLKSISAATKMSWAAKRETTRIEDQAYCLLGLFDVNMPLLYGEGADAFIRLQEEILKKAPDHTLFTWGSTASSTPTLSGLLSYSPKNFSSYGCRNLRPKRIGHPYEMTNKGLHLQIRLVETMDDPDEFYAILDVDNETSVGQDYQYSIRLRRLDVWGQYARVHTDAGLRCESESDMSTSIIPSHIYVQNCINHVSPMNLTRNPSKLILGCRMTSMSLAIIGTSGSPSWDPETFSISPLVSENYYARVALQQTMTPDPSLTMTIGWRIQKDASDNVISHLAALNDPNDLDNSHIAWWESSSADTR
;
A
#
# COMPACT_ATOMS: atom_id res chain seq x y z
N MET A 1 -8.90 12.65 24.70
CA MET A 1 -10.03 12.87 23.77
C MET A 1 -10.95 13.92 24.37
N GLN A 2 -11.34 14.92 23.61
CA GLN A 2 -12.29 15.97 24.04
C GLN A 2 -13.69 15.60 23.53
N LEU A 3 -14.72 15.72 24.36
CA LEU A 3 -16.11 15.43 24.01
C LEU A 3 -17.01 16.61 24.36
N ILE A 4 -18.02 16.88 23.53
CA ILE A 4 -19.05 17.88 23.79
C ILE A 4 -20.07 17.27 24.76
N ASN A 5 -20.25 17.90 25.92
CA ASN A 5 -21.35 17.57 26.82
C ASN A 5 -22.67 18.06 26.23
N VAL A 6 -23.60 17.13 26.06
CA VAL A 6 -24.87 17.34 25.37
C VAL A 6 -25.82 18.30 26.12
N LEU A 7 -25.66 18.48 27.44
CA LEU A 7 -26.47 19.40 28.23
C LEU A 7 -25.88 20.81 28.27
N THR A 8 -24.56 20.94 28.34
CA THR A 8 -23.89 22.23 28.56
C THR A 8 -23.32 22.84 27.28
N PHE A 9 -23.20 22.06 26.20
CA PHE A 9 -22.44 22.39 24.97
C PHE A 9 -20.94 22.64 25.19
N GLY A 10 -20.43 22.46 26.41
CA GLY A 10 -19.01 22.62 26.73
C GLY A 10 -18.19 21.38 26.36
N LEU A 11 -16.89 21.56 26.14
CA LEU A 11 -15.96 20.44 25.98
C LEU A 11 -15.51 19.91 27.34
N GLU A 12 -15.44 18.59 27.45
CA GLU A 12 -14.89 17.85 28.57
C GLU A 12 -13.79 16.89 28.09
N GLU A 13 -12.69 16.84 28.85
CA GLU A 13 -11.52 16.03 28.50
C GLU A 13 -11.54 14.66 29.18
N PHE A 14 -11.28 13.62 28.38
CA PHE A 14 -11.18 12.24 28.84
C PHE A 14 -9.88 11.59 28.38
N HIS A 15 -9.07 11.13 29.35
CA HIS A 15 -7.85 10.34 29.10
C HIS A 15 -8.04 8.84 29.28
N LYS A 16 -8.98 8.44 30.16
CA LYS A 16 -9.34 7.05 30.48
C LYS A 16 -10.84 6.99 30.79
N ASN A 17 -11.43 5.80 30.73
CA ASN A 17 -12.87 5.59 30.98
C ASN A 17 -13.75 6.54 30.13
N ILE A 18 -13.47 6.56 28.82
CA ILE A 18 -14.22 7.38 27.87
C ILE A 18 -15.69 6.93 27.93
N PRO A 19 -16.65 7.84 28.19
CA PRO A 19 -18.07 7.49 28.25
C PRO A 19 -18.59 7.04 26.88
N GLU A 20 -19.81 6.50 26.80
CA GLU A 20 -20.47 6.33 25.50
C GLU A 20 -20.74 7.69 24.86
N TYR A 21 -20.44 7.81 23.56
CA TYR A 21 -20.63 9.04 22.80
C TYR A 21 -21.14 8.77 21.38
N ALA A 22 -21.85 9.74 20.83
CA ALA A 22 -22.12 9.83 19.40
C ALA A 22 -20.96 10.50 18.67
N ILE A 23 -20.71 10.13 17.42
CA ILE A 23 -19.70 10.78 16.59
C ILE A 23 -20.34 11.35 15.31
N LEU A 24 -20.00 12.58 14.95
CA LEU A 24 -20.51 13.22 13.73
C LEU A 24 -19.51 13.05 12.58
N SER A 25 -19.95 12.39 11.52
CA SER A 25 -19.30 12.38 10.22
C SER A 25 -20.02 13.34 9.30
N HIS A 26 -19.31 14.33 8.78
CA HIS A 26 -19.89 15.38 7.93
C HIS A 26 -18.84 15.94 6.97
N THR A 27 -19.30 16.66 5.95
CA THR A 27 -18.39 17.38 5.07
C THR A 27 -18.25 18.83 5.51
N TRP A 28 -17.01 19.32 5.52
CA TRP A 28 -16.71 20.70 5.91
C TRP A 28 -17.14 21.68 4.81
N GLY A 29 -17.70 22.81 5.22
CA GLY A 29 -17.95 23.97 4.37
C GLY A 29 -16.72 24.86 4.25
N ASN A 30 -16.94 26.17 4.14
CA ASN A 30 -15.84 27.13 4.23
C ASN A 30 -15.33 27.18 5.67
N ALA A 31 -14.02 27.37 5.87
CA ALA A 31 -13.42 27.44 7.21
C ALA A 31 -14.11 28.48 8.13
N LYS A 32 -14.55 29.62 7.58
CA LYS A 32 -15.30 30.66 8.32
C LYS A 32 -16.66 30.20 8.84
N ASP A 33 -17.26 29.21 8.18
CA ASP A 33 -18.58 28.69 8.49
C ASP A 33 -18.51 27.48 9.44
N GLU A 34 -17.32 26.97 9.76
CA GLU A 34 -17.09 25.88 10.71
C GLU A 34 -16.69 26.43 12.10
N VAL A 35 -16.91 25.64 13.14
CA VAL A 35 -16.61 26.00 14.53
C VAL A 35 -15.28 25.36 14.93
N SER A 36 -14.33 26.16 15.40
CA SER A 36 -13.04 25.66 15.89
C SER A 36 -13.08 25.21 17.35
N PHE A 37 -12.01 24.57 17.82
CA PHE A 37 -11.80 24.21 19.22
C PHE A 37 -11.80 25.45 20.15
N GLN A 38 -11.22 26.56 19.71
CA GLN A 38 -11.17 27.80 20.47
C GLN A 38 -12.57 28.44 20.56
N GLU A 39 -13.33 28.39 19.47
CA GLU A 39 -14.66 29.00 19.37
C GLU A 39 -15.72 28.23 20.18
N ILE A 40 -15.64 26.89 20.26
CA ILE A 40 -16.60 26.12 21.06
C ILE A 40 -16.39 26.32 22.57
N ASN A 41 -15.14 26.53 23.01
CA ASN A 41 -14.81 26.78 24.42
C ASN A 41 -15.20 28.21 24.86
N ASN A 42 -15.15 29.18 23.96
CA ASN A 42 -15.51 30.58 24.22
C ASN A 42 -16.43 31.13 23.12
N PRO A 43 -17.70 30.69 23.07
CA PRO A 43 -18.58 31.00 21.95
C PRO A 43 -19.02 32.47 21.98
N SER A 44 -18.59 33.24 20.98
CA SER A 44 -19.18 34.55 20.71
C SER A 44 -20.60 34.39 20.13
N PRO A 45 -21.47 35.41 20.18
CA PRO A 45 -22.79 35.35 19.57
C PRO A 45 -22.75 34.99 18.07
N GLU A 46 -21.70 35.38 17.36
CA GLU A 46 -21.52 35.10 15.93
C GLU A 46 -21.24 33.63 15.65
N VAL A 47 -20.58 32.91 16.56
CA VAL A 47 -20.31 31.47 16.43
C VAL A 47 -21.61 30.69 16.26
N ARG A 48 -22.67 31.08 16.97
CA ARG A 48 -24.00 30.43 16.88
C ARG A 48 -24.68 30.60 15.53
N LEU A 49 -24.27 31.60 14.74
CA LEU A 49 -24.80 31.84 13.38
C LEU A 49 -24.10 31.01 12.31
N LYS A 50 -22.97 30.36 12.65
CA LYS A 50 -22.21 29.54 11.72
C LYS A 50 -22.97 28.27 11.32
N LYS A 51 -22.87 27.87 10.06
CA LYS A 51 -23.48 26.62 9.56
C LYS A 51 -22.93 25.39 10.29
N GLY A 52 -21.64 25.36 10.62
CA GLY A 52 -21.01 24.30 11.39
C GLY A 52 -21.57 24.18 12.82
N PHE A 53 -21.93 25.32 13.45
CA PHE A 53 -22.59 25.29 14.76
C PHE A 53 -23.96 24.63 14.68
N ARG A 54 -24.71 24.89 13.61
CA ARG A 54 -26.00 24.20 13.37
C ARG A 54 -25.82 22.69 13.21
N LYS A 55 -24.76 22.21 12.56
CA LYS A 55 -24.46 20.76 12.46
C LYS A 55 -24.18 20.16 13.85
N ILE A 56 -23.42 20.87 14.69
CA ILE A 56 -23.13 20.46 16.07
C ILE A 56 -24.41 20.40 16.90
N GLU A 57 -25.25 21.43 16.82
CA GLU A 57 -26.52 21.50 17.54
C GLU A 57 -27.45 20.34 17.17
N LEU A 58 -27.58 20.04 15.88
CA LEU A 58 -28.37 18.90 15.41
C LEU A 58 -27.80 17.56 15.89
N CYS A 59 -26.47 17.40 15.88
CA CYS A 59 -25.79 16.23 16.43
C CYS A 59 -26.08 16.05 17.93
N VAL A 60 -25.97 17.13 18.71
CA VAL A 60 -26.28 17.15 20.16
C VAL A 60 -27.74 16.78 20.40
N GLN A 61 -28.68 17.37 19.66
CA GLN A 61 -30.11 17.06 19.76
C GLN A 61 -30.38 15.59 19.43
N GLN A 62 -29.74 15.04 18.40
CA GLN A 62 -29.89 13.64 18.04
C GLN A 62 -29.31 12.70 19.11
N ALA A 63 -28.16 13.05 19.69
CA ALA A 63 -27.58 12.30 20.80
C ALA A 63 -28.48 12.29 22.04
N GLN A 64 -29.14 13.42 22.38
CA GLN A 64 -30.14 13.46 23.45
C GLN A 64 -31.28 12.46 23.20
N LEU A 65 -31.80 12.44 21.97
CA LEU A 65 -32.87 11.51 21.58
C LEU A 65 -32.44 10.04 21.67
N ASP A 66 -31.16 9.77 21.44
CA ASP A 66 -30.57 8.44 21.56
C ASP A 66 -30.09 8.09 22.99
N GLY A 67 -30.26 9.00 23.95
CA GLY A 67 -29.87 8.79 25.35
C GLY A 67 -28.36 8.91 25.61
N LEU A 68 -27.62 9.55 24.71
CA LEU A 68 -26.18 9.77 24.82
C LEU A 68 -25.89 11.15 25.41
N MET A 69 -24.94 11.19 26.35
CA MET A 69 -24.57 12.42 27.07
C MET A 69 -23.42 13.18 26.41
N TYR A 70 -22.76 12.57 25.42
CA TYR A 70 -21.56 13.10 24.81
C TYR A 70 -21.58 12.96 23.28
N CYS A 71 -21.05 13.97 22.60
CA CYS A 71 -20.81 13.96 21.16
C CYS A 71 -19.34 14.24 20.86
N TRP A 72 -18.85 13.70 19.75
CA TRP A 72 -17.56 14.09 19.17
C TRP A 72 -17.74 14.65 17.77
N VAL A 73 -17.09 15.77 17.49
CA VAL A 73 -17.08 16.44 16.18
C VAL A 73 -15.67 16.92 15.88
N ASP A 74 -15.09 16.44 14.78
CA ASP A 74 -13.68 16.68 14.40
C ASP A 74 -13.30 18.16 14.25
N THR A 75 -14.24 19.02 13.83
CA THR A 75 -14.00 20.46 13.64
C THR A 75 -13.67 21.18 14.94
N CYS A 76 -14.30 20.81 16.05
CA CYS A 76 -14.19 21.50 17.34
C CYS A 76 -13.69 20.64 18.52
N CYS A 77 -13.64 19.32 18.41
CA CYS A 77 -13.13 18.42 19.46
C CYS A 77 -11.63 18.08 19.33
N ILE A 78 -10.93 18.74 18.41
CA ILE A 78 -9.49 18.60 18.20
C ILE A 78 -8.89 20.00 18.18
N ASP A 79 -7.94 20.29 19.07
CA ASP A 79 -7.13 21.49 18.97
C ASP A 79 -6.12 21.39 17.83
N LYS A 80 -6.52 21.88 16.66
CA LYS A 80 -5.67 21.91 15.46
C LYS A 80 -4.50 22.90 15.57
N SER A 81 -4.44 23.74 16.61
CA SER A 81 -3.30 24.62 16.87
C SER A 81 -2.14 23.88 17.54
N SER A 82 -2.42 22.75 18.19
CA SER A 82 -1.43 21.84 18.78
C SER A 82 -1.08 20.75 17.78
N SER A 83 0.14 20.77 17.24
CA SER A 83 0.62 19.73 16.31
C SER A 83 0.68 18.35 16.96
N ALA A 84 0.99 18.29 18.26
CA ALA A 84 1.00 17.06 19.03
C ALA A 84 -0.41 16.46 19.15
N GLU A 85 -1.41 17.29 19.51
CA GLU A 85 -2.80 16.83 19.62
C GLU A 85 -3.37 16.45 18.27
N LEU A 86 -3.10 17.22 17.21
CA LEU A 86 -3.52 16.87 15.85
C LEU A 86 -2.94 15.52 15.41
N SER A 87 -1.67 15.26 15.71
CA SER A 87 -1.01 13.99 15.40
C SER A 87 -1.61 12.82 16.18
N GLU A 88 -1.85 12.99 17.48
CA GLU A 88 -2.51 11.99 18.32
C GLU A 88 -3.94 11.71 17.81
N ALA A 89 -4.68 12.76 17.45
CA ALA A 89 -6.04 12.67 16.97
C ALA A 89 -6.14 11.90 15.65
N ILE A 90 -5.28 12.22 14.67
CA ILE A 90 -5.28 11.53 13.37
C ILE A 90 -4.92 10.05 13.53
N ASN A 91 -3.90 9.73 14.35
CA ASN A 91 -3.53 8.34 14.63
C ASN A 91 -4.60 7.57 15.44
N SER A 92 -5.46 8.28 16.17
CA SER A 92 -6.52 7.68 17.01
C SER A 92 -7.90 7.69 16.35
N MET A 93 -8.09 8.43 15.26
CA MET A 93 -9.40 8.77 14.70
C MET A 93 -10.21 7.52 14.36
N PHE A 94 -9.59 6.51 13.74
CA PHE A 94 -10.25 5.25 13.43
C PHE A 94 -10.79 4.55 14.69
N THR A 95 -10.00 4.52 15.76
CA THR A 95 -10.41 3.94 17.04
C THR A 95 -11.56 4.74 17.66
N TRP A 96 -11.53 6.07 17.56
CA TRP A 96 -12.64 6.92 18.02
C TRP A 96 -13.93 6.69 17.22
N TYR A 97 -13.86 6.51 15.90
CA TYR A 97 -15.02 6.12 15.11
C TYR A 97 -15.51 4.71 15.48
N ARG A 98 -14.58 3.76 15.66
CA ARG A 98 -14.89 2.36 16.02
C ARG A 98 -15.58 2.22 17.37
N ASN A 99 -15.17 3.02 18.35
CA ASN A 99 -15.66 2.94 19.74
C ASN A 99 -16.86 3.85 20.00
N SER A 100 -17.30 4.65 19.02
CA SER A 100 -18.53 5.43 19.15
C SER A 100 -19.75 4.50 19.26
N ALA A 101 -20.75 4.91 20.03
CA ALA A 101 -22.02 4.19 20.14
C ALA A 101 -22.80 4.24 18.80
N VAL A 102 -22.72 5.39 18.12
CA VAL A 102 -23.31 5.62 16.81
C VAL A 102 -22.54 6.70 16.06
N CYS A 103 -22.36 6.50 14.77
CA CYS A 103 -21.88 7.51 13.83
C CYS A 103 -23.07 8.12 13.09
N TYR A 104 -23.31 9.41 13.30
CA TYR A 104 -24.27 10.18 12.51
C TYR A 104 -23.56 10.70 11.27
N ILE A 105 -23.98 10.23 10.10
CA ILE A 105 -23.47 10.66 8.81
C ILE A 105 -24.44 11.69 8.24
N TYR A 106 -24.02 12.96 8.23
CA TYR A 106 -24.84 14.07 7.75
C TYR A 106 -24.45 14.45 6.32
N LEU A 107 -25.41 14.34 5.40
CA LEU A 107 -25.28 14.67 3.99
C LEU A 107 -25.96 16.01 3.71
N ASP A 108 -25.18 17.09 3.70
CA ASP A 108 -25.68 18.46 3.54
C ASP A 108 -26.12 18.81 2.11
N ASP A 109 -25.95 17.88 1.17
CA ASP A 109 -26.23 18.01 -0.27
C ASP A 109 -27.26 16.99 -0.80
N VAL A 110 -27.96 16.29 0.11
CA VAL A 110 -29.02 15.33 -0.21
C VAL A 110 -30.33 15.80 0.42
N ASP A 111 -31.40 15.84 -0.35
CA ASP A 111 -32.78 16.01 0.15
C ASP A 111 -33.45 14.64 0.11
N GLY A 112 -33.99 14.12 1.21
CA GLY A 112 -34.28 12.69 1.43
C GLY A 112 -35.66 12.18 1.01
N THR A 113 -36.42 12.89 0.18
CA THR A 113 -37.86 12.61 -0.02
C THR A 113 -38.32 12.26 -1.45
N THR A 114 -37.42 12.18 -2.44
CA THR A 114 -37.80 12.00 -3.86
C THR A 114 -36.94 10.97 -4.62
N PRO A 115 -37.35 10.49 -5.81
CA PRO A 115 -36.48 9.65 -6.66
C PRO A 115 -35.17 10.35 -7.06
N GLU A 116 -35.18 11.69 -7.18
CA GLU A 116 -33.98 12.50 -7.39
C GLU A 116 -33.01 12.39 -6.20
N SER A 117 -33.51 12.11 -4.99
CA SER A 117 -32.71 11.86 -3.79
C SER A 117 -31.74 10.70 -3.96
N LEU A 118 -32.09 9.64 -4.69
CA LEU A 118 -31.14 8.55 -4.95
C LEU A 118 -29.99 9.01 -5.85
N SER A 119 -30.28 9.87 -6.83
CA SER A 119 -29.25 10.47 -7.70
C SER A 119 -28.39 11.49 -6.97
N ALA A 120 -28.96 12.24 -6.03
CA ALA A 120 -28.25 13.19 -5.16
C ALA A 120 -27.38 12.42 -4.16
N PHE A 121 -27.92 11.38 -3.52
CA PHE A 121 -27.20 10.48 -2.62
C PHE A 121 -25.97 9.87 -3.31
N ARG A 122 -26.13 9.30 -4.51
CA ARG A 122 -25.01 8.74 -5.30
C ARG A 122 -23.92 9.76 -5.64
N ARG A 123 -24.28 11.04 -5.74
CA ARG A 123 -23.36 12.14 -6.08
C ARG A 123 -22.93 12.95 -4.87
N SER A 124 -23.34 12.56 -3.65
CA SER A 124 -23.02 13.32 -2.46
C SER A 124 -21.51 13.47 -2.31
N ARG A 125 -21.07 14.69 -2.03
CA ARG A 125 -19.69 15.04 -1.75
C ARG A 125 -19.10 14.18 -0.64
N TRP A 126 -19.92 13.71 0.30
CA TRP A 126 -19.46 12.86 1.39
C TRP A 126 -18.76 11.57 0.89
N PHE A 127 -19.26 10.96 -0.19
CA PHE A 127 -18.65 9.76 -0.77
C PHE A 127 -17.32 10.02 -1.48
N THR A 128 -16.99 11.28 -1.76
CA THR A 128 -15.76 11.68 -2.46
C THR A 128 -14.66 12.17 -1.53
N ARG A 129 -14.89 12.31 -0.22
CA ARG A 129 -13.86 12.76 0.73
C ARG A 129 -12.98 11.60 1.21
N GLY A 130 -11.67 11.81 1.31
CA GLY A 130 -10.72 10.77 1.76
C GLY A 130 -11.03 10.22 3.15
N TRP A 131 -11.26 11.11 4.12
CA TRP A 131 -11.53 10.76 5.51
C TRP A 131 -12.77 9.86 5.71
N THR A 132 -13.78 9.97 4.86
CA THR A 132 -15.06 9.25 5.05
C THR A 132 -14.96 7.74 4.86
N VAL A 133 -13.82 7.20 4.35
CA VAL A 133 -13.59 5.75 4.34
C VAL A 133 -13.62 5.20 5.76
N GLN A 134 -12.81 5.73 6.66
CA GLN A 134 -12.72 5.24 8.03
C GLN A 134 -13.99 5.57 8.83
N GLU A 135 -14.62 6.72 8.56
CA GLU A 135 -15.88 7.12 9.18
C GLU A 135 -17.02 6.17 8.79
N LEU A 136 -16.94 5.58 7.59
CA LEU A 136 -17.87 4.56 7.13
C LEU A 136 -17.54 3.19 7.72
N VAL A 137 -16.31 2.69 7.63
CA VAL A 137 -15.99 1.28 7.94
C VAL A 137 -15.69 1.01 9.42
N ALA A 138 -15.27 2.02 10.18
CA ALA A 138 -14.86 1.82 11.57
C ALA A 138 -16.04 1.65 12.55
N PRO A 139 -17.09 2.50 12.53
CA PRO A 139 -18.17 2.44 13.52
C PRO A 139 -18.94 1.12 13.49
N GLN A 140 -19.65 0.79 14.56
CA GLN A 140 -20.56 -0.37 14.55
C GLN A 140 -21.93 -0.02 13.99
N THR A 141 -22.43 1.18 14.31
CA THR A 141 -23.74 1.70 13.89
C THR A 141 -23.55 3.02 13.15
N ARG A 142 -24.19 3.15 11.99
CA ARG A 142 -24.17 4.35 11.15
C ARG A 142 -25.59 4.74 10.84
N ARG A 143 -25.95 5.99 11.06
CA ARG A 143 -27.24 6.54 10.63
C ARG A 143 -27.01 7.71 9.71
N PHE A 144 -27.62 7.64 8.54
CA PHE A 144 -27.51 8.63 7.48
C PHE A 144 -28.66 9.61 7.61
N PHE A 145 -28.32 10.89 7.58
CA PHE A 145 -29.24 12.00 7.63
C PHE A 145 -29.08 12.86 6.39
N ASP A 146 -30.20 13.30 5.83
CA ASP A 146 -30.24 14.26 4.72
C ASP A 146 -30.01 15.71 5.22
N MET A 147 -30.07 16.69 4.31
CA MET A 147 -29.84 18.11 4.62
C MET A 147 -30.89 18.72 5.56
N HIS A 148 -32.01 18.02 5.79
CA HIS A 148 -33.07 18.40 6.72
C HIS A 148 -32.98 17.65 8.06
N TRP A 149 -31.90 16.89 8.28
CA TRP A 149 -31.71 16.00 9.43
C TRP A 149 -32.78 14.91 9.52
N SER A 150 -33.36 14.51 8.39
CA SER A 150 -34.25 13.35 8.31
C SER A 150 -33.41 12.09 8.12
N CYS A 151 -33.69 11.06 8.92
CA CYS A 151 -32.99 9.79 8.79
C CYS A 151 -33.41 9.07 7.50
N ILE A 152 -32.44 8.85 6.60
CA ILE A 152 -32.66 8.22 5.28
C ILE A 152 -32.13 6.78 5.20
N GLY A 153 -31.36 6.34 6.18
CA GLY A 153 -30.85 4.96 6.24
C GLY A 153 -30.03 4.67 7.49
N GLU A 154 -29.94 3.40 7.85
CA GLU A 154 -29.17 2.90 8.99
C GLU A 154 -28.45 1.61 8.62
N MET A 155 -27.19 1.49 9.04
CA MET A 155 -26.38 0.27 8.94
C MET A 155 -25.75 -0.05 10.28
N SER A 156 -26.06 -1.22 10.85
CA SER A 156 -25.49 -1.68 12.12
C SER A 156 -24.92 -3.09 11.98
N ARG A 157 -23.73 -3.34 12.57
CA ARG A 157 -23.14 -4.70 12.69
C ARG A 157 -24.04 -5.64 13.48
N THR A 158 -24.86 -5.10 14.38
CA THR A 158 -25.85 -5.84 15.15
C THR A 158 -27.11 -6.05 14.31
N LEU A 159 -27.03 -6.83 13.23
CA LEU A 159 -28.23 -7.29 12.55
C LEU A 159 -28.94 -8.34 13.41
N ASN A 160 -30.25 -8.18 13.54
CA ASN A 160 -31.23 -9.01 14.25
C ASN A 160 -31.22 -8.89 15.77
N ASN A 161 -31.73 -7.75 16.26
CA ASN A 161 -32.98 -7.87 17.01
C ASN A 161 -33.76 -6.58 17.26
N LYS A 162 -33.33 -5.36 16.88
CA LYS A 162 -34.13 -4.15 17.15
C LYS A 162 -34.63 -3.45 15.90
N TYR A 163 -35.95 -3.32 15.74
CA TYR A 163 -36.59 -2.52 14.68
C TYR A 163 -37.51 -1.45 15.28
N ARG A 164 -37.71 -0.33 14.55
CA ARG A 164 -38.59 0.77 15.01
C ARG A 164 -40.02 0.54 14.54
N VAL A 165 -40.98 0.59 15.47
CA VAL A 165 -42.41 0.64 15.18
C VAL A 165 -42.98 1.86 15.90
N ASN A 166 -43.55 2.81 15.15
CA ASN A 166 -44.13 4.06 15.66
C ASN A 166 -43.17 4.85 16.60
N GLY A 167 -41.90 4.95 16.22
CA GLY A 167 -40.90 5.71 16.97
C GLY A 167 -40.19 4.96 18.10
N PHE A 168 -40.65 3.76 18.48
CA PHE A 168 -40.08 2.97 19.57
C PHE A 168 -39.31 1.73 19.06
N PHE A 169 -38.20 1.40 19.72
CA PHE A 169 -37.42 0.20 19.44
C PHE A 169 -38.10 -1.05 20.00
N ARG A 170 -38.34 -2.07 19.16
CA ARG A 170 -38.86 -3.38 19.55
C ARG A 170 -37.81 -4.47 19.32
N VAL A 171 -37.76 -5.46 20.22
CA VAL A 171 -36.89 -6.63 20.09
C VAL A 171 -37.63 -7.74 19.34
N GLY A 172 -37.13 -8.19 18.18
CA GLY A 172 -37.71 -9.26 17.37
C GLY A 172 -37.48 -10.65 17.94
N THR A 173 -38.32 -11.61 17.53
CA THR A 173 -38.10 -13.05 17.79
C THR A 173 -37.55 -13.73 16.54
N GLU A 174 -36.96 -14.93 16.67
CA GLU A 174 -36.41 -15.70 15.53
C GLU A 174 -37.42 -15.92 14.39
N ALA A 175 -38.73 -15.93 14.69
CA ALA A 175 -39.80 -16.03 13.70
C ALA A 175 -40.00 -14.76 12.86
N ASP A 176 -39.67 -13.57 13.39
CA ASP A 176 -39.74 -12.29 12.66
C ASP A 176 -38.59 -12.12 11.65
N GLN A 177 -37.55 -12.95 11.76
CA GLN A 177 -36.32 -12.88 10.94
C GLN A 177 -36.53 -13.29 9.48
N ILE A 178 -37.61 -14.01 9.14
CA ILE A 178 -37.80 -14.56 7.78
C ILE A 178 -38.76 -13.69 6.94
N SER A 179 -39.70 -12.97 7.56
CA SER A 179 -40.69 -12.18 6.82
C SER A 179 -40.32 -10.70 6.65
N ASN A 180 -39.56 -10.10 7.57
CA ASN A 180 -39.25 -8.65 7.56
C ASN A 180 -37.81 -8.32 7.12
N LEU A 181 -36.97 -9.32 6.84
CA LEU A 181 -35.61 -9.14 6.30
C LEU A 181 -35.57 -8.66 4.84
N SER A 182 -36.73 -8.56 4.18
CA SER A 182 -36.82 -8.44 2.73
C SER A 182 -37.31 -7.06 2.33
N THR A 183 -36.40 -6.09 2.26
CA THR A 183 -36.11 -5.28 1.04
C THR A 183 -35.43 -3.94 1.35
N THR A 184 -35.78 -3.19 2.40
CA THR A 184 -35.33 -1.78 2.53
C THR A 184 -33.92 -1.62 3.14
N ALA A 185 -33.61 -2.29 4.25
CA ALA A 185 -32.28 -2.21 4.87
C ALA A 185 -31.19 -2.82 3.97
N THR A 186 -31.49 -3.95 3.32
CA THR A 186 -30.62 -4.60 2.33
C THR A 186 -30.40 -3.72 1.10
N LYS A 187 -31.41 -2.94 0.65
CA LYS A 187 -31.25 -1.99 -0.46
C LYS A 187 -30.33 -0.83 -0.11
N PHE A 188 -30.42 -0.29 1.12
CA PHE A 188 -29.61 0.87 1.50
C PHE A 188 -28.12 0.54 1.59
N SER A 189 -27.76 -0.59 2.22
CA SER A 189 -26.36 -1.02 2.27
C SER A 189 -25.81 -1.31 0.88
N THR A 190 -26.62 -1.97 0.03
CA THR A 190 -26.26 -2.25 -1.38
C THR A 190 -25.94 -0.96 -2.13
N TRP A 191 -26.74 0.11 -1.96
CA TRP A 191 -26.44 1.40 -2.58
C TRP A 191 -25.12 1.99 -2.09
N VAL A 192 -24.85 1.93 -0.78
CA VAL A 192 -23.57 2.41 -0.23
C VAL A 192 -22.41 1.57 -0.75
N ALA A 193 -22.56 0.25 -0.83
CA ALA A 193 -21.57 -0.66 -1.37
C ALA A 193 -21.28 -0.37 -2.85
N GLU A 194 -22.31 -0.14 -3.67
CA GLU A 194 -22.18 0.23 -5.08
C GLU A 194 -21.42 1.56 -5.26
N ILE A 195 -21.77 2.59 -4.49
CA ILE A 195 -21.15 3.92 -4.58
C ILE A 195 -19.67 3.84 -4.16
N THR A 196 -19.40 3.18 -3.04
CA THR A 196 -18.08 3.21 -2.40
C THR A 196 -17.13 2.13 -2.91
N GLY A 197 -17.65 1.08 -3.55
CA GLY A 197 -16.90 -0.13 -3.88
C GLY A 197 -16.52 -0.98 -2.67
N ILE A 198 -17.09 -0.71 -1.50
CA ILE A 198 -16.85 -1.47 -0.26
C ILE A 198 -17.90 -2.58 -0.17
N PRO A 199 -17.51 -3.86 -0.11
CA PRO A 199 -18.48 -4.96 -0.03
C PRO A 199 -19.37 -4.87 1.22
N ASP A 200 -20.67 -5.17 1.08
CA ASP A 200 -21.64 -5.13 2.19
C ASP A 200 -21.17 -5.89 3.43
N ARG A 201 -20.52 -7.04 3.24
CA ARG A 201 -19.97 -7.85 4.34
C ARG A 201 -19.04 -7.08 5.27
N VAL A 202 -18.34 -6.05 4.78
CA VAL A 202 -17.44 -5.21 5.58
C VAL A 202 -18.23 -4.38 6.61
N PHE A 203 -19.43 -3.93 6.25
CA PHE A 203 -20.27 -3.13 7.13
C PHE A 203 -20.82 -3.92 8.30
N TYR A 204 -21.01 -5.24 8.13
CA TYR A 204 -21.64 -6.14 9.12
C TYR A 204 -20.65 -7.05 9.86
N ALA A 205 -19.74 -7.72 9.16
CA ALA A 205 -18.78 -8.64 9.77
C ALA A 205 -17.65 -7.90 10.51
N GLY A 206 -17.30 -6.70 10.04
CA GLY A 206 -16.24 -5.89 10.64
C GLY A 206 -14.83 -6.46 10.52
N ASP A 207 -14.65 -7.56 9.77
CA ASP A 207 -13.34 -8.13 9.49
C ASP A 207 -12.64 -7.33 8.39
N LEU A 208 -11.76 -6.43 8.82
CA LEU A 208 -10.85 -5.71 7.94
C LEU A 208 -9.49 -6.43 7.82
N LYS A 209 -9.20 -7.44 8.64
CA LYS A 209 -7.90 -8.11 8.63
C LYS A 209 -7.78 -9.07 7.45
N SER A 210 -8.89 -9.68 7.03
CA SER A 210 -8.93 -10.57 5.87
C SER A 210 -8.90 -9.83 4.52
N ILE A 211 -9.11 -8.52 4.51
CA ILE A 211 -9.16 -7.72 3.29
C ILE A 211 -7.74 -7.27 2.91
N SER A 212 -7.33 -7.58 1.68
CA SER A 212 -6.03 -7.23 1.13
C SER A 212 -5.77 -5.73 1.10
N ALA A 213 -4.48 -5.36 1.07
CA ALA A 213 -4.10 -3.97 1.03
C ALA A 213 -4.61 -3.27 -0.24
N ALA A 214 -4.49 -3.90 -1.41
CA ALA A 214 -5.01 -3.34 -2.66
C ALA A 214 -6.51 -3.06 -2.62
N THR A 215 -7.29 -3.98 -2.05
CA THR A 215 -8.75 -3.81 -1.97
C THR A 215 -9.09 -2.62 -1.05
N LYS A 216 -8.41 -2.48 0.09
CA LYS A 216 -8.57 -1.29 0.96
C LYS A 216 -8.16 0.00 0.25
N MET A 217 -7.04 0.00 -0.47
CA MET A 217 -6.59 1.16 -1.27
C MET A 217 -7.61 1.53 -2.35
N SER A 218 -8.24 0.54 -2.98
CA SER A 218 -9.28 0.77 -4.00
C SER A 218 -10.50 1.52 -3.47
N TRP A 219 -10.79 1.42 -2.16
CA TRP A 219 -11.83 2.22 -1.52
C TRP A 219 -11.44 3.69 -1.56
N ALA A 220 -10.19 4.04 -1.26
CA ALA A 220 -9.71 5.42 -1.30
C ALA A 220 -9.52 5.97 -2.74
N ALA A 221 -9.46 5.13 -3.76
CA ALA A 221 -9.02 5.50 -5.11
C ALA A 221 -9.88 6.56 -5.83
N LYS A 222 -11.17 6.66 -5.51
CA LYS A 222 -12.08 7.67 -6.10
C LYS A 222 -12.31 8.88 -5.19
N ARG A 223 -11.59 8.96 -4.07
CA ARG A 223 -11.75 9.99 -3.06
C ARG A 223 -10.63 11.03 -3.17
N GLU A 224 -10.91 12.21 -2.65
CA GLU A 224 -10.07 13.39 -2.71
C GLU A 224 -9.85 13.97 -1.32
N THR A 225 -8.67 14.55 -1.14
CA THR A 225 -8.26 15.22 0.08
C THR A 225 -7.83 16.64 -0.25
N THR A 226 -7.95 17.54 0.74
CA THR A 226 -7.57 18.95 0.55
C THR A 226 -6.05 19.11 0.57
N ARG A 227 -5.37 18.44 1.51
CA ARG A 227 -3.91 18.31 1.51
C ARG A 227 -3.55 17.00 0.82
N ILE A 228 -2.45 17.01 0.08
CA ILE A 228 -2.00 15.82 -0.66
C ILE A 228 -1.58 14.71 0.30
N GLU A 229 -0.96 15.04 1.44
CA GLU A 229 -0.51 14.09 2.46
C GLU A 229 -1.69 13.36 3.13
N ASP A 230 -2.84 14.03 3.24
CA ASP A 230 -4.04 13.45 3.85
C ASP A 230 -4.53 12.23 3.04
N GLN A 231 -4.14 12.06 1.77
CA GLN A 231 -4.42 10.83 1.00
C GLN A 231 -3.83 9.58 1.67
N ALA A 232 -2.77 9.76 2.46
CA ALA A 232 -2.15 8.74 3.28
C ALA A 232 -2.70 8.76 4.71
N TYR A 233 -2.74 9.93 5.34
CA TYR A 233 -3.09 10.05 6.76
C TYR A 233 -4.51 9.61 7.07
N CYS A 234 -5.46 9.80 6.15
CA CYS A 234 -6.84 9.33 6.31
C CYS A 234 -6.99 7.80 6.28
N LEU A 235 -5.94 7.06 5.93
CA LEU A 235 -5.93 5.60 5.83
C LEU A 235 -5.18 4.91 6.97
N LEU A 236 -4.50 5.66 7.84
CA LEU A 236 -3.64 5.09 8.89
C LEU A 236 -4.37 4.03 9.72
N GLY A 237 -5.53 4.38 10.28
CA GLY A 237 -6.29 3.44 11.09
C GLY A 237 -6.96 2.30 10.31
N LEU A 238 -7.23 2.47 9.01
CA LEU A 238 -7.73 1.39 8.15
C LEU A 238 -6.69 0.27 7.96
N PHE A 239 -5.42 0.66 7.97
CA PHE A 239 -4.26 -0.24 7.92
C PHE A 239 -3.65 -0.50 9.31
N ASP A 240 -4.26 0.06 10.36
CA ASP A 240 -3.80 -0.04 11.75
C ASP A 240 -2.36 0.51 11.94
N VAL A 241 -1.90 1.36 11.03
CA VAL A 241 -0.54 1.94 11.02
C VAL A 241 -0.48 3.19 11.88
N ASN A 242 0.69 3.44 12.49
CA ASN A 242 1.02 4.71 13.12
C ASN A 242 2.30 5.27 12.48
N MET A 243 2.30 6.54 12.10
CA MET A 243 3.48 7.24 11.60
C MET A 243 3.41 8.76 11.86
N PRO A 244 4.55 9.45 11.96
CA PRO A 244 4.58 10.91 12.11
C PRO A 244 3.94 11.65 10.93
N LEU A 245 3.14 12.67 11.23
CA LEU A 245 2.55 13.56 10.23
C LEU A 245 3.56 14.66 9.85
N LEU A 246 4.02 14.63 8.60
CA LEU A 246 4.98 15.59 8.03
C LEU A 246 4.32 16.36 6.88
N TYR A 247 3.46 17.32 7.22
CA TYR A 247 2.87 18.21 6.20
C TYR A 247 3.96 19.00 5.46
N GLY A 248 3.95 18.92 4.13
CA GLY A 248 4.99 19.45 3.25
C GLY A 248 5.79 18.37 2.50
N GLU A 249 5.64 17.09 2.87
CA GLU A 249 6.30 15.96 2.19
C GLU A 249 5.59 15.55 0.88
N GLY A 250 4.41 16.10 0.58
CA GLY A 250 3.75 15.84 -0.68
C GLY A 250 3.25 14.40 -0.83
N ALA A 251 3.52 13.79 -1.99
CA ALA A 251 3.08 12.43 -2.29
C ALA A 251 3.90 11.35 -1.55
N ASP A 252 5.05 11.71 -0.98
CA ASP A 252 5.92 10.79 -0.23
C ASP A 252 5.24 10.27 1.05
N ALA A 253 4.26 11.01 1.59
CA ALA A 253 3.40 10.55 2.68
C ALA A 253 2.73 9.20 2.35
N PHE A 254 2.29 9.02 1.10
CA PHE A 254 1.61 7.80 0.67
C PHE A 254 2.59 6.64 0.42
N ILE A 255 3.83 6.94 0.05
CA ILE A 255 4.92 5.96 0.02
C ILE A 255 5.22 5.46 1.43
N ARG A 256 5.40 6.36 2.39
CA ARG A 256 5.66 6.00 3.79
C ARG A 256 4.53 5.17 4.40
N LEU A 257 3.26 5.49 4.10
CA LEU A 257 2.12 4.65 4.50
C LEU A 257 2.30 3.21 4.00
N GLN A 258 2.66 3.03 2.73
CA GLN A 258 2.87 1.70 2.15
C GLN A 258 4.06 0.98 2.81
N GLU A 259 5.15 1.67 3.11
CA GLU A 259 6.28 1.10 3.84
C GLU A 259 5.87 0.59 5.23
N GLU A 260 5.08 1.37 5.98
CA GLU A 260 4.56 0.94 7.28
C GLU A 260 3.58 -0.25 7.16
N ILE A 261 2.79 -0.32 6.09
CA ILE A 261 1.94 -1.50 5.80
C ILE A 261 2.83 -2.73 5.58
N LEU A 262 3.89 -2.60 4.78
CA LEU A 262 4.79 -3.70 4.46
C LEU A 262 5.60 -4.20 5.66
N LYS A 263 5.90 -3.33 6.65
CA LYS A 263 6.53 -3.74 7.91
C LYS A 263 5.69 -4.72 8.73
N LYS A 264 4.36 -4.73 8.54
CA LYS A 264 3.46 -5.62 9.29
C LYS A 264 3.35 -7.00 8.70
N ALA A 265 3.20 -7.07 7.38
CA ALA A 265 3.04 -8.33 6.66
C ALA A 265 3.40 -8.15 5.17
N PRO A 266 4.13 -9.12 4.59
CA PRO A 266 4.26 -9.21 3.14
C PRO A 266 2.90 -9.34 2.44
N ASP A 267 2.57 -8.38 1.56
CA ASP A 267 1.33 -8.38 0.77
C ASP A 267 1.62 -7.92 -0.67
N HIS A 268 1.75 -8.88 -1.58
CA HIS A 268 1.97 -8.61 -3.01
C HIS A 268 0.81 -7.88 -3.68
N THR A 269 -0.40 -7.84 -3.09
CA THR A 269 -1.51 -7.05 -3.64
C THR A 269 -1.15 -5.56 -3.67
N LEU A 270 -0.29 -5.07 -2.77
CA LEU A 270 0.13 -3.68 -2.78
C LEU A 270 0.83 -3.26 -4.09
N PHE A 271 1.33 -4.21 -4.87
CA PHE A 271 2.00 -3.96 -6.14
C PHE A 271 1.07 -4.07 -7.36
N THR A 272 -0.22 -4.41 -7.18
CA THR A 272 -1.16 -4.64 -8.29
C THR A 272 -1.78 -3.38 -8.88
N TRP A 273 -1.45 -2.19 -8.37
CA TRP A 273 -1.97 -0.92 -8.87
C TRP A 273 -1.66 -0.72 -10.36
N GLY A 274 -2.52 0.02 -11.07
CA GLY A 274 -2.33 0.34 -12.48
C GLY A 274 -1.85 1.77 -12.71
N SER A 275 -1.10 2.00 -13.78
CA SER A 275 -0.79 3.36 -14.25
C SER A 275 -1.75 3.73 -15.38
N THR A 276 -2.20 4.99 -15.42
CA THR A 276 -2.99 5.50 -16.55
C THR A 276 -2.07 5.74 -17.74
N ALA A 277 -2.43 5.13 -18.87
CA ALA A 277 -1.68 5.05 -20.12
C ALA A 277 -0.81 6.27 -20.47
N SER A 278 0.48 6.03 -20.68
CA SER A 278 1.31 6.83 -21.58
C SER A 278 1.89 5.87 -22.62
N SER A 279 1.86 6.26 -23.90
CA SER A 279 2.33 5.47 -25.06
C SER A 279 3.85 5.18 -25.07
N THR A 280 4.52 5.37 -23.94
CA THR A 280 5.94 5.05 -23.71
C THR A 280 6.09 4.38 -22.34
N PRO A 281 6.97 3.36 -22.21
CA PRO A 281 7.23 2.74 -20.91
C PRO A 281 7.89 3.75 -19.97
N THR A 282 7.10 4.29 -19.03
CA THR A 282 7.62 5.04 -17.89
C THR A 282 8.09 4.06 -16.83
N LEU A 283 9.30 4.27 -16.31
CA LEU A 283 9.83 3.49 -15.20
C LEU A 283 9.37 4.11 -13.86
N SER A 284 9.12 3.27 -12.86
CA SER A 284 8.83 3.70 -11.48
C SER A 284 9.26 2.67 -10.43
N GLY A 285 9.05 2.97 -9.15
CA GLY A 285 9.16 2.00 -8.07
C GLY A 285 7.99 1.02 -7.98
N LEU A 286 8.06 0.13 -6.99
CA LEU A 286 6.94 -0.79 -6.70
C LEU A 286 5.77 -0.09 -6.01
N LEU A 287 6.04 0.93 -5.20
CA LEU A 287 5.02 1.63 -4.42
C LEU A 287 4.38 2.74 -5.25
N SER A 288 3.08 2.95 -5.03
CA SER A 288 2.34 4.00 -5.74
C SER A 288 2.48 5.34 -5.02
N TYR A 289 2.34 6.46 -5.72
CA TYR A 289 2.27 7.80 -5.11
C TYR A 289 0.84 8.27 -4.79
N SER A 290 -0.19 7.48 -5.16
CA SER A 290 -1.59 7.86 -4.89
C SER A 290 -2.53 6.66 -4.85
N PRO A 291 -3.54 6.65 -3.95
CA PRO A 291 -4.57 5.61 -3.96
C PRO A 291 -5.33 5.55 -5.28
N LYS A 292 -5.34 6.63 -6.09
CA LYS A 292 -5.99 6.68 -7.42
C LYS A 292 -5.52 5.56 -8.36
N ASN A 293 -4.27 5.11 -8.23
CA ASN A 293 -3.71 4.03 -9.04
C ASN A 293 -4.32 2.65 -8.72
N PHE A 294 -5.01 2.52 -7.58
CA PHE A 294 -5.75 1.30 -7.19
C PHE A 294 -7.22 1.33 -7.66
N SER A 295 -7.59 2.26 -8.54
CA SER A 295 -8.95 2.37 -9.07
C SER A 295 -9.36 1.22 -10.00
N SER A 296 -8.39 0.46 -10.52
CA SER A 296 -8.64 -0.65 -11.43
C SER A 296 -9.50 -1.72 -10.75
N TYR A 297 -10.40 -2.34 -11.53
CA TYR A 297 -11.22 -3.44 -11.02
C TYR A 297 -10.36 -4.63 -10.55
N GLY A 298 -9.17 -4.80 -11.14
CA GLY A 298 -8.20 -5.82 -10.76
C GLY A 298 -7.58 -5.64 -9.37
N CYS A 299 -7.71 -4.48 -8.73
CA CYS A 299 -7.29 -4.28 -7.33
C CYS A 299 -8.35 -4.71 -6.31
N ARG A 300 -9.56 -5.05 -6.77
CA ARG A 300 -10.70 -5.45 -5.92
C ARG A 300 -10.73 -6.96 -5.77
N ASN A 301 -11.21 -7.42 -4.62
CA ASN A 301 -11.42 -8.85 -4.33
C ASN A 301 -10.13 -9.69 -4.43
N LEU A 302 -8.97 -9.07 -4.23
CA LEU A 302 -7.70 -9.78 -4.16
C LEU A 302 -7.46 -10.31 -2.75
N ARG A 303 -6.77 -11.44 -2.65
CA ARG A 303 -6.27 -12.02 -1.39
C ARG A 303 -4.76 -12.26 -1.50
N PRO A 304 -3.96 -11.84 -0.51
CA PRO A 304 -2.55 -12.21 -0.48
C PRO A 304 -2.41 -13.72 -0.20
N LYS A 305 -1.56 -14.40 -0.96
CA LYS A 305 -1.07 -15.73 -0.55
C LYS A 305 -0.07 -15.56 0.60
N ARG A 306 0.16 -16.63 1.36
CA ARG A 306 1.19 -16.61 2.42
C ARG A 306 2.57 -16.52 1.79
N ILE A 307 3.28 -15.46 2.12
CA ILE A 307 4.67 -15.24 1.71
C ILE A 307 5.55 -15.45 2.94
N GLY A 308 6.54 -16.34 2.81
CA GLY A 308 7.41 -16.74 3.93
C GLY A 308 8.56 -15.78 4.22
N HIS A 309 8.89 -14.89 3.28
CA HIS A 309 10.06 -14.02 3.35
C HIS A 309 9.64 -12.57 3.64
N PRO A 310 10.30 -11.88 4.60
CA PRO A 310 10.01 -10.49 4.89
C PRO A 310 10.48 -9.58 3.75
N TYR A 311 9.91 -8.38 3.69
CA TYR A 311 10.41 -7.31 2.83
C TYR A 311 11.33 -6.39 3.64
N GLU A 312 12.34 -5.83 2.99
CA GLU A 312 13.31 -4.95 3.62
C GLU A 312 13.52 -3.70 2.79
N MET A 313 13.49 -2.53 3.42
CA MET A 313 13.92 -1.31 2.75
C MET A 313 15.44 -1.20 2.86
N THR A 314 16.11 -1.02 1.72
CA THR A 314 17.57 -0.90 1.65
C THR A 314 17.96 0.36 0.89
N ASN A 315 19.24 0.73 0.93
CA ASN A 315 19.77 1.79 0.06
C ASN A 315 19.73 1.44 -1.44
N LYS A 316 19.47 0.18 -1.81
CA LYS A 316 19.21 -0.27 -3.19
C LYS A 316 17.73 -0.22 -3.59
N GLY A 317 16.84 0.12 -2.66
CA GLY A 317 15.39 0.06 -2.83
C GLY A 317 14.74 -1.05 -2.00
N LEU A 318 13.49 -1.36 -2.33
CA LEU A 318 12.69 -2.39 -1.67
C LEU A 318 13.21 -3.77 -2.08
N HIS A 319 13.72 -4.51 -1.10
CA HIS A 319 14.17 -5.89 -1.26
C HIS A 319 13.00 -6.85 -1.04
N LEU A 320 12.80 -7.75 -2.00
CA LEU A 320 11.83 -8.84 -1.93
C LEU A 320 12.34 -10.06 -2.71
N GLN A 321 11.87 -11.24 -2.29
CA GLN A 321 12.04 -12.47 -3.04
C GLN A 321 10.80 -12.70 -3.90
N ILE A 322 10.99 -12.73 -5.23
CA ILE A 322 9.89 -12.91 -6.18
C ILE A 322 10.33 -13.80 -7.34
N ARG A 323 9.34 -14.45 -7.97
CA ARG A 323 9.55 -15.28 -9.15
C ARG A 323 9.59 -14.38 -10.39
N LEU A 324 10.67 -14.45 -11.15
CA LEU A 324 10.82 -13.76 -12.43
C LEU A 324 10.68 -14.73 -13.60
N VAL A 325 9.99 -14.27 -14.65
CA VAL A 325 9.87 -14.94 -15.95
C VAL A 325 10.31 -13.95 -17.02
N GLU A 326 11.27 -14.33 -17.86
CA GLU A 326 11.77 -13.47 -18.95
C GLU A 326 10.65 -13.12 -19.94
N THR A 327 10.66 -11.89 -20.46
CA THR A 327 9.78 -11.54 -21.58
C THR A 327 10.37 -12.05 -22.89
N MET A 328 9.51 -12.34 -23.88
CA MET A 328 9.98 -12.75 -25.22
C MET A 328 10.52 -11.57 -26.03
N ASP A 329 10.13 -10.35 -25.68
CA ASP A 329 10.36 -9.14 -26.49
C ASP A 329 11.65 -8.40 -26.07
N ASP A 330 12.02 -8.44 -24.79
CA ASP A 330 13.16 -7.67 -24.24
C ASP A 330 13.90 -8.50 -23.15
N PRO A 331 15.21 -8.79 -23.35
CA PRO A 331 16.00 -9.60 -22.40
C PRO A 331 16.30 -8.89 -21.07
N ASP A 332 16.11 -7.57 -20.99
CA ASP A 332 16.23 -6.80 -19.76
C ASP A 332 14.89 -6.65 -19.03
N GLU A 333 13.80 -7.17 -19.60
CA GLU A 333 12.47 -7.16 -18.97
C GLU A 333 11.97 -8.53 -18.53
N PHE A 334 11.28 -8.53 -17.40
CA PHE A 334 10.77 -9.71 -16.72
C PHE A 334 9.34 -9.49 -16.24
N TYR A 335 8.53 -10.54 -16.29
CA TYR A 335 7.30 -10.65 -15.52
C TYR A 335 7.64 -11.12 -14.11
N ALA A 336 7.36 -10.29 -13.12
CA ALA A 336 7.43 -10.65 -11.72
C ALA A 336 6.06 -11.21 -11.29
N ILE A 337 6.03 -12.49 -10.92
CA ILE A 337 4.80 -13.20 -10.54
C ILE A 337 4.44 -12.83 -9.10
N LEU A 338 3.26 -12.25 -8.94
CA LEU A 338 2.70 -11.85 -7.66
C LEU A 338 1.92 -13.01 -7.03
N ASP A 339 2.26 -13.31 -5.78
CA ASP A 339 1.57 -14.31 -4.97
C ASP A 339 0.21 -13.79 -4.45
N VAL A 340 -0.76 -13.73 -5.36
CA VAL A 340 -2.10 -13.17 -5.15
C VAL A 340 -3.16 -14.13 -5.68
N ASP A 341 -4.29 -14.22 -4.97
CA ASP A 341 -5.51 -14.91 -5.41
C ASP A 341 -6.66 -13.92 -5.63
N ASN A 342 -7.69 -14.34 -6.37
CA ASN A 342 -8.91 -13.57 -6.57
C ASN A 342 -10.14 -14.32 -6.05
N GLU A 343 -10.94 -13.66 -5.21
CA GLU A 343 -12.14 -14.25 -4.61
C GLU A 343 -13.23 -14.60 -5.63
N THR A 344 -13.26 -13.97 -6.80
CA THR A 344 -14.29 -14.24 -7.81
C THR A 344 -13.93 -15.39 -8.75
N SER A 345 -12.68 -15.86 -8.72
CA SER A 345 -12.14 -16.89 -9.62
C SER A 345 -11.68 -18.12 -8.84
N VAL A 346 -12.43 -18.50 -7.80
CA VAL A 346 -12.10 -19.66 -6.95
C VAL A 346 -12.08 -20.94 -7.81
N GLY A 347 -10.92 -21.57 -7.91
CA GLY A 347 -10.71 -22.78 -8.72
C GLY A 347 -10.16 -22.52 -10.14
N GLN A 348 -9.83 -21.28 -10.49
CA GLN A 348 -9.07 -20.96 -11.70
C GLN A 348 -7.66 -20.52 -11.30
N ASP A 349 -6.64 -21.22 -11.79
CA ASP A 349 -5.23 -20.91 -11.54
C ASP A 349 -4.77 -19.76 -12.44
N TYR A 350 -5.06 -18.54 -12.01
CA TYR A 350 -4.55 -17.32 -12.63
C TYR A 350 -3.26 -16.86 -11.95
N GLN A 351 -2.28 -16.49 -12.76
CA GLN A 351 -1.07 -15.82 -12.32
C GLN A 351 -1.19 -14.32 -12.59
N TYR A 352 -1.04 -13.53 -11.53
CA TYR A 352 -0.94 -12.07 -11.60
C TYR A 352 0.52 -11.68 -11.74
N SER A 353 0.84 -10.79 -12.66
CA SER A 353 2.22 -10.32 -12.82
C SER A 353 2.34 -8.84 -13.15
N ILE A 354 3.48 -8.27 -12.76
CA ILE A 354 3.91 -6.91 -13.13
C ILE A 354 5.19 -7.00 -13.97
N ARG A 355 5.41 -6.03 -14.86
CA ARG A 355 6.67 -5.95 -15.60
C ARG A 355 7.72 -5.20 -14.81
N LEU A 356 8.90 -5.78 -14.74
CA LEU A 356 10.10 -5.18 -14.18
C LEU A 356 11.18 -5.13 -15.27
N ARG A 357 11.95 -4.04 -15.30
CA ARG A 357 13.15 -3.90 -16.12
C ARG A 357 14.37 -3.90 -15.23
N ARG A 358 15.39 -4.67 -15.59
CA ARG A 358 16.71 -4.68 -14.94
C ARG A 358 17.41 -3.33 -15.15
N LEU A 359 18.04 -2.81 -14.10
CA LEU A 359 18.84 -1.59 -14.14
C LEU A 359 20.34 -1.92 -14.23
N ASP A 360 21.17 -0.90 -14.46
CA ASP A 360 22.62 -1.05 -14.61
C ASP A 360 23.30 -1.62 -13.35
N VAL A 361 22.70 -1.38 -12.18
CA VAL A 361 23.20 -1.91 -10.91
C VAL A 361 22.71 -3.34 -10.73
N TRP A 362 23.64 -4.26 -10.47
CA TRP A 362 23.33 -5.68 -10.29
C TRP A 362 22.24 -5.94 -9.25
N GLY A 363 21.22 -6.71 -9.66
CA GLY A 363 20.06 -7.08 -8.85
C GLY A 363 19.03 -5.96 -8.65
N GLN A 364 19.24 -4.77 -9.23
CA GLN A 364 18.27 -3.69 -9.20
C GLN A 364 17.32 -3.72 -10.40
N TYR A 365 16.08 -3.37 -10.12
CA TYR A 365 15.00 -3.33 -11.09
C TYR A 365 14.18 -2.06 -10.92
N ALA A 366 13.44 -1.71 -11.97
CA ALA A 366 12.40 -0.71 -11.96
C ALA A 366 11.10 -1.31 -12.49
N ARG A 367 9.96 -0.87 -11.98
CA ARG A 367 8.65 -1.21 -12.52
C ARG A 367 8.47 -0.55 -13.88
N VAL A 368 7.97 -1.31 -14.86
CA VAL A 368 7.62 -0.80 -16.18
C VAL A 368 6.11 -0.54 -16.24
N HIS A 369 5.72 0.65 -16.68
CA HIS A 369 4.33 0.94 -17.01
C HIS A 369 4.02 0.53 -18.43
N THR A 370 3.00 -0.32 -18.58
CA THR A 370 2.46 -0.73 -19.87
C THR A 370 1.00 -0.33 -20.00
N ASP A 371 0.56 -0.15 -21.25
CA ASP A 371 -0.85 0.09 -21.57
C ASP A 371 -1.73 -1.12 -21.23
N ALA A 372 -1.14 -2.32 -21.26
CA ALA A 372 -1.73 -3.51 -20.67
C ALA A 372 -1.67 -3.38 -19.14
N GLY A 373 -2.82 -3.41 -18.47
CA GLY A 373 -2.91 -3.40 -17.00
C GLY A 373 -2.27 -4.62 -16.35
N LEU A 374 -2.69 -4.97 -15.13
CA LEU A 374 -2.23 -6.18 -14.43
C LEU A 374 -2.41 -7.41 -15.33
N ARG A 375 -1.32 -8.08 -15.73
CA ARG A 375 -1.38 -9.25 -16.61
C ARG A 375 -1.88 -10.43 -15.80
N CYS A 376 -2.86 -11.14 -16.35
CA CYS A 376 -3.55 -12.27 -15.73
C CYS A 376 -3.59 -13.40 -16.75
N GLU A 377 -2.79 -14.45 -16.53
CA GLU A 377 -2.70 -15.60 -17.46
C GLU A 377 -2.94 -16.90 -16.74
N SER A 378 -3.35 -17.92 -17.50
CA SER A 378 -3.56 -19.27 -16.96
C SER A 378 -2.19 -19.92 -16.67
N GLU A 379 -2.06 -20.56 -15.51
CA GLU A 379 -0.78 -21.12 -15.04
C GLU A 379 -0.18 -22.18 -16.01
N SER A 380 -0.99 -22.78 -16.90
CA SER A 380 -0.53 -23.77 -17.89
C SER A 380 0.34 -23.18 -19.01
N ASP A 381 0.33 -21.87 -19.22
CA ASP A 381 0.96 -21.23 -20.39
C ASP A 381 2.41 -20.75 -20.14
N MET A 382 2.85 -20.64 -18.88
CA MET A 382 4.20 -20.18 -18.51
C MET A 382 5.09 -21.33 -18.03
N SER A 383 5.54 -22.16 -18.96
CA SER A 383 6.52 -23.24 -18.71
C SER A 383 7.99 -22.81 -18.87
N THR A 384 8.25 -21.52 -19.08
CA THR A 384 9.61 -20.96 -19.18
C THR A 384 10.24 -20.78 -17.80
N SER A 385 11.57 -20.82 -17.75
CA SER A 385 12.44 -20.83 -16.56
C SER A 385 12.01 -19.85 -15.47
N ILE A 386 11.22 -20.33 -14.50
CA ILE A 386 10.87 -19.56 -13.31
C ILE A 386 12.10 -19.47 -12.42
N ILE A 387 12.59 -18.25 -12.18
CA ILE A 387 13.75 -18.01 -11.32
C ILE A 387 13.26 -17.34 -10.04
N PRO A 388 13.32 -18.02 -8.88
CA PRO A 388 13.21 -17.36 -7.59
C PRO A 388 14.41 -16.42 -7.41
N SER A 389 14.14 -15.13 -7.32
CA SER A 389 15.16 -14.10 -7.34
C SER A 389 15.00 -13.14 -6.16
N HIS A 390 16.12 -12.87 -5.49
CA HIS A 390 16.22 -11.72 -4.60
C HIS A 390 16.46 -10.49 -5.46
N ILE A 391 15.53 -9.54 -5.41
CA ILE A 391 15.60 -8.32 -6.22
C ILE A 391 15.49 -7.09 -5.34
N TYR A 392 16.03 -5.99 -5.83
CA TYR A 392 15.88 -4.67 -5.24
C TYR A 392 15.14 -3.78 -6.23
N VAL A 393 13.99 -3.21 -5.84
CA VAL A 393 13.26 -2.28 -6.71
C VAL A 393 13.39 -0.86 -6.19
N GLN A 394 13.94 0.02 -7.02
CA GLN A 394 14.21 1.41 -6.64
C GLN A 394 12.91 2.21 -6.56
N ASN A 395 12.65 2.85 -5.42
CA ASN A 395 11.40 3.59 -5.21
C ASN A 395 11.41 4.96 -5.91
N CYS A 396 12.53 5.69 -5.81
CA CYS A 396 12.77 6.95 -6.52
C CYS A 396 13.77 6.72 -7.64
N ILE A 397 13.30 6.71 -8.89
CA ILE A 397 14.17 6.63 -10.06
C ILE A 397 14.76 8.03 -10.28
N ASN A 398 15.86 8.30 -9.58
CA ASN A 398 16.66 9.47 -9.87
C ASN A 398 17.36 9.22 -11.21
N HIS A 399 17.02 10.06 -12.17
CA HIS A 399 17.53 10.11 -13.55
C HIS A 399 16.73 9.31 -14.58
N VAL A 400 16.45 10.00 -15.69
CA VAL A 400 16.63 9.43 -17.02
C VAL A 400 18.00 8.76 -16.98
N SER A 401 18.08 7.46 -16.65
CA SER A 401 19.28 6.68 -16.98
C SER A 401 19.40 6.85 -18.49
N PRO A 402 20.38 7.62 -18.99
CA PRO A 402 20.64 7.59 -20.41
C PRO A 402 20.99 6.12 -20.68
N MET A 403 20.34 5.50 -21.66
CA MET A 403 20.77 4.19 -22.20
C MET A 403 22.21 4.19 -22.75
N ASN A 404 23.02 5.19 -22.41
CA ASN A 404 24.36 5.42 -22.94
C ASN A 404 25.20 6.07 -21.85
N LEU A 405 25.81 5.26 -21.00
CA LEU A 405 27.14 5.52 -20.47
C LEU A 405 27.74 4.14 -20.24
N THR A 406 28.51 3.70 -21.25
CA THR A 406 29.53 2.64 -21.18
C THR A 406 29.38 1.67 -20.00
N ARG A 407 28.80 0.49 -20.27
CA ARG A 407 28.85 -0.67 -19.36
C ARG A 407 30.33 -0.93 -19.01
N ASN A 408 30.81 -0.37 -17.92
CA ASN A 408 32.12 -0.71 -17.35
C ASN A 408 31.88 -1.86 -16.36
N PRO A 409 32.23 -3.11 -16.71
CA PRO A 409 32.18 -4.21 -15.75
C PRO A 409 33.25 -3.94 -14.70
N SER A 410 32.84 -3.42 -13.55
CA SER A 410 33.75 -3.04 -12.46
C SER A 410 33.64 -3.97 -11.24
N LYS A 411 32.83 -5.04 -11.33
CA LYS A 411 32.68 -6.01 -10.24
C LYS A 411 32.35 -7.42 -10.74
N LEU A 412 33.23 -8.39 -10.45
CA LEU A 412 32.95 -9.83 -10.63
C LEU A 412 32.50 -10.41 -9.29
N ILE A 413 31.38 -11.14 -9.26
CA ILE A 413 30.88 -11.84 -8.06
C ILE A 413 30.85 -13.33 -8.36
N LEU A 414 31.48 -14.14 -7.52
CA LEU A 414 31.52 -15.59 -7.65
C LEU A 414 30.52 -16.22 -6.69
N GLY A 415 29.44 -16.79 -7.22
CA GLY A 415 28.41 -17.48 -6.45
C GLY A 415 28.26 -18.94 -6.86
N CYS A 416 27.86 -19.81 -5.92
CA CYS A 416 27.53 -21.21 -6.19
C CYS A 416 26.04 -21.45 -5.87
N ARG A 417 25.30 -22.04 -6.81
CA ARG A 417 23.85 -22.34 -6.69
C ARG A 417 23.61 -23.80 -6.28
N MET A 418 24.25 -24.27 -5.20
CA MET A 418 24.08 -25.65 -4.73
C MET A 418 23.56 -25.68 -3.29
N THR A 419 22.61 -26.58 -3.01
CA THR A 419 21.92 -26.70 -1.72
C THR A 419 22.75 -27.39 -0.62
N SER A 420 23.86 -28.04 -0.98
CA SER A 420 24.68 -28.86 -0.07
C SER A 420 26.19 -28.56 -0.12
N MET A 421 26.61 -27.54 -0.87
CA MET A 421 28.01 -27.18 -1.06
C MET A 421 28.19 -25.66 -0.99
N SER A 422 29.23 -25.20 -0.31
CA SER A 422 29.67 -23.80 -0.35
C SER A 422 30.88 -23.63 -1.27
N LEU A 423 31.07 -22.41 -1.78
CA LEU A 423 32.26 -22.04 -2.53
C LEU A 423 33.30 -21.48 -1.54
N ALA A 424 34.51 -22.03 -1.54
CA ALA A 424 35.64 -21.50 -0.79
C ALA A 424 36.69 -20.96 -1.75
N ILE A 425 37.28 -19.80 -1.44
CA ILE A 425 38.40 -19.27 -2.21
C ILE A 425 39.69 -19.66 -1.53
N ILE A 426 40.54 -20.34 -2.30
CA ILE A 426 41.77 -20.95 -1.81
C ILE A 426 43.02 -20.25 -2.35
N GLY A 427 42.86 -19.25 -3.24
CA GLY A 427 43.94 -18.38 -3.69
C GLY A 427 43.47 -17.29 -4.65
N THR A 428 44.16 -16.15 -4.69
CA THR A 428 43.86 -15.02 -5.59
C THR A 428 45.16 -14.31 -6.03
N SER A 429 45.11 -13.51 -7.10
CA SER A 429 46.19 -12.56 -7.46
C SER A 429 45.74 -11.10 -7.45
N GLY A 430 46.66 -10.20 -7.11
CA GLY A 430 46.60 -8.75 -7.38
C GLY A 430 45.73 -7.92 -6.43
N SER A 431 46.38 -7.01 -5.67
CA SER A 431 45.83 -5.87 -4.88
C SER A 431 44.67 -6.16 -3.87
N PRO A 432 44.37 -5.29 -2.88
CA PRO A 432 43.40 -5.58 -1.81
C PRO A 432 41.92 -5.45 -2.25
N SER A 433 41.63 -5.59 -3.55
CA SER A 433 40.29 -5.40 -4.15
C SER A 433 39.36 -6.62 -4.01
N TRP A 434 39.84 -7.69 -3.39
CA TRP A 434 39.06 -8.88 -3.06
C TRP A 434 38.29 -8.67 -1.74
N ASP A 435 36.96 -8.79 -1.79
CA ASP A 435 36.10 -8.81 -0.61
C ASP A 435 35.67 -10.27 -0.30
N PRO A 436 36.19 -10.87 0.79
CA PRO A 436 35.88 -12.25 1.16
C PRO A 436 34.46 -12.44 1.72
N GLU A 437 33.79 -11.39 2.18
CA GLU A 437 32.40 -11.50 2.67
C GLU A 437 31.40 -11.54 1.52
N THR A 438 31.66 -10.77 0.45
CA THR A 438 30.74 -10.67 -0.70
C THR A 438 31.18 -11.48 -1.92
N PHE A 439 32.26 -12.24 -1.81
CA PHE A 439 32.88 -13.01 -2.90
C PHE A 439 33.09 -12.18 -4.16
N SER A 440 33.61 -10.96 -4.01
CA SER A 440 33.67 -10.00 -5.12
C SER A 440 35.03 -9.35 -5.35
N ILE A 441 35.32 -9.02 -6.61
CA ILE A 441 36.55 -8.36 -7.05
C ILE A 441 36.22 -7.07 -7.78
N SER A 442 36.88 -5.98 -7.38
CA SER A 442 36.79 -4.66 -8.03
C SER A 442 38.15 -4.26 -8.62
N PRO A 443 38.48 -4.68 -9.85
CA PRO A 443 39.80 -4.51 -10.44
C PRO A 443 40.09 -3.06 -10.86
N LEU A 444 41.37 -2.66 -10.80
CA LEU A 444 41.86 -1.41 -11.38
C LEU A 444 41.94 -1.54 -12.91
N VAL A 445 41.82 -0.41 -13.61
CA VAL A 445 41.83 -0.37 -15.07
C VAL A 445 43.18 -0.89 -15.57
N SER A 446 43.19 -1.97 -16.38
CA SER A 446 44.36 -2.60 -17.01
C SER A 446 45.14 -3.63 -16.16
N GLU A 447 44.46 -4.45 -15.35
CA GLU A 447 45.08 -5.52 -14.57
C GLU A 447 44.45 -6.90 -14.85
N ASN A 448 45.26 -7.96 -14.72
CA ASN A 448 44.84 -9.36 -14.81
C ASN A 448 44.68 -9.94 -13.39
N TYR A 449 43.61 -10.69 -13.15
CA TYR A 449 43.28 -11.28 -11.85
C TYR A 449 42.93 -12.75 -12.00
N TYR A 450 43.23 -13.56 -10.99
CA TYR A 450 42.61 -14.87 -10.84
C TYR A 450 41.98 -15.04 -9.45
N ALA A 451 40.96 -15.88 -9.40
CA ALA A 451 40.46 -16.49 -8.19
C ALA A 451 40.47 -18.01 -8.35
N ARG A 452 41.17 -18.69 -7.44
CA ARG A 452 41.16 -20.14 -7.32
C ARG A 452 40.11 -20.52 -6.29
N VAL A 453 39.10 -21.23 -6.75
CA VAL A 453 37.94 -21.65 -5.95
C VAL A 453 37.99 -23.16 -5.73
N ALA A 454 37.53 -23.60 -4.56
CA ALA A 454 37.31 -25.00 -4.21
C ALA A 454 35.86 -25.18 -3.76
N LEU A 455 35.25 -26.30 -4.11
CA LEU A 455 33.96 -26.68 -3.57
C LEU A 455 34.16 -27.26 -2.16
N GLN A 456 33.31 -26.84 -1.23
CA GLN A 456 33.41 -27.21 0.18
C GLN A 456 32.12 -27.89 0.64
N GLN A 457 32.21 -29.17 1.01
CA GLN A 457 31.14 -29.93 1.67
C GLN A 457 31.29 -30.01 3.20
N THR A 458 32.50 -29.79 3.73
CA THR A 458 32.84 -29.89 5.17
C THR A 458 33.79 -28.76 5.58
N MET A 459 34.11 -28.59 6.87
CA MET A 459 34.91 -27.44 7.39
C MET A 459 36.31 -27.26 6.76
N THR A 460 36.79 -28.19 5.93
CA THR A 460 38.05 -28.08 5.17
C THR A 460 37.78 -28.16 3.66
N PRO A 461 38.31 -27.23 2.84
CA PRO A 461 38.16 -27.28 1.38
C PRO A 461 38.77 -28.56 0.78
N ASP A 462 38.13 -29.18 -0.21
CA ASP A 462 38.68 -30.33 -0.92
C ASP A 462 39.63 -29.86 -2.05
N PRO A 463 40.96 -30.09 -1.94
CA PRO A 463 41.92 -29.65 -2.94
C PRO A 463 41.84 -30.43 -4.27
N SER A 464 41.05 -31.51 -4.35
CA SER A 464 40.82 -32.26 -5.59
C SER A 464 39.71 -31.67 -6.47
N LEU A 465 38.88 -30.76 -5.93
CA LEU A 465 37.77 -30.10 -6.63
C LEU A 465 38.02 -28.58 -6.72
N THR A 466 39.12 -28.21 -7.37
CA THR A 466 39.51 -26.80 -7.56
C THR A 466 39.35 -26.35 -8.99
N MET A 467 38.89 -25.12 -9.18
CA MET A 467 38.87 -24.43 -10.47
C MET A 467 39.56 -23.08 -10.32
N THR A 468 40.35 -22.68 -11.30
CA THR A 468 40.92 -21.33 -11.34
C THR A 468 40.14 -20.53 -12.38
N ILE A 469 39.64 -19.37 -11.99
CA ILE A 469 38.97 -18.43 -12.90
C ILE A 469 39.91 -17.27 -13.12
N GLY A 470 40.32 -17.05 -14.36
CA GLY A 470 41.07 -15.88 -14.80
C GLY A 470 40.11 -14.79 -15.28
N TRP A 471 40.43 -13.54 -14.96
CA TRP A 471 39.74 -12.35 -15.43
C TRP A 471 40.74 -11.30 -15.88
N ARG A 472 40.61 -10.84 -17.12
CA ARG A 472 41.52 -9.90 -17.77
C ARG A 472 40.75 -8.65 -18.16
N ILE A 473 41.24 -7.48 -17.73
CA ILE A 473 40.69 -6.18 -18.13
C ILE A 473 41.72 -5.42 -18.94
N GLN A 474 41.33 -5.01 -20.15
CA GLN A 474 42.19 -4.27 -21.07
C GLN A 474 41.42 -3.10 -21.69
N LYS A 475 42.15 -2.15 -22.28
CA LYS A 475 41.56 -1.10 -23.10
C LYS A 475 41.69 -1.47 -24.57
N ASP A 476 40.61 -1.31 -25.34
CA ASP A 476 40.65 -1.49 -26.78
C ASP A 476 41.27 -0.28 -27.50
N ALA A 477 41.40 -0.37 -28.82
CA ALA A 477 41.96 0.71 -29.65
C ALA A 477 41.15 2.02 -29.61
N SER A 478 39.93 2.00 -29.08
CA SER A 478 39.04 3.16 -28.90
C SER A 478 38.98 3.64 -27.45
N ASP A 479 39.90 3.17 -26.60
CA ASP A 479 39.99 3.45 -25.17
C ASP A 479 38.80 2.93 -24.33
N ASN A 480 38.00 2.01 -24.87
CA ASN A 480 36.94 1.32 -24.13
C ASN A 480 37.53 0.20 -23.28
N VAL A 481 36.99 0.01 -22.08
CA VAL A 481 37.38 -1.09 -21.19
C VAL A 481 36.68 -2.38 -21.63
N ILE A 482 37.46 -3.40 -22.00
CA ILE A 482 36.98 -4.74 -22.33
C ILE A 482 37.40 -5.70 -21.22
N SER A 483 36.47 -6.57 -20.81
CA SER A 483 36.73 -7.65 -19.86
C SER A 483 36.62 -9.02 -20.50
N HIS A 484 37.55 -9.91 -20.17
CA HIS A 484 37.57 -11.29 -20.65
C HIS A 484 37.69 -12.28 -19.50
N LEU A 485 36.91 -13.35 -19.52
CA LEU A 485 36.94 -14.40 -18.49
C LEU A 485 37.46 -15.72 -19.08
N ALA A 486 38.17 -16.51 -18.28
CA ALA A 486 38.61 -17.85 -18.69
C ALA A 486 38.62 -18.81 -17.49
N ALA A 487 38.30 -20.07 -17.72
CA ALA A 487 38.67 -21.14 -16.80
C ALA A 487 40.14 -21.52 -17.06
N LEU A 488 40.98 -21.43 -16.04
CA LEU A 488 42.41 -21.70 -16.09
C LEU A 488 42.72 -23.04 -15.41
N ASN A 489 43.68 -23.77 -15.96
CA ASN A 489 44.17 -25.01 -15.34
C ASN A 489 45.17 -24.69 -14.23
N ASP A 490 46.04 -23.69 -14.43
CA ASP A 490 47.00 -23.21 -13.44
C ASP A 490 46.90 -21.68 -13.26
N PRO A 491 47.04 -21.12 -12.05
CA PRO A 491 47.12 -19.68 -11.84
C PRO A 491 48.21 -18.95 -12.65
N ASN A 492 49.31 -19.63 -13.00
CA ASN A 492 50.39 -19.07 -13.82
C ASN A 492 50.02 -18.95 -15.31
N ASP A 493 48.89 -19.51 -15.72
CA ASP A 493 48.41 -19.42 -17.09
C ASP A 493 47.89 -18.01 -17.42
N LEU A 494 47.72 -17.11 -16.44
CA LEU A 494 47.13 -15.77 -16.61
C LEU A 494 47.62 -14.95 -17.82
N ASP A 495 48.91 -15.06 -18.15
CA ASP A 495 49.57 -14.33 -19.24
C ASP A 495 49.87 -15.20 -20.47
N ASN A 496 49.42 -16.46 -20.47
CA ASN A 496 49.64 -17.40 -21.56
C ASN A 496 48.77 -17.01 -22.79
N SER A 497 49.43 -16.86 -23.95
CA SER A 497 48.83 -16.44 -25.21
C SER A 497 47.91 -17.49 -25.84
N HIS A 498 47.93 -18.74 -25.37
CA HIS A 498 47.15 -19.85 -25.93
C HIS A 498 45.81 -20.12 -25.23
N ILE A 499 45.42 -19.30 -24.25
CA ILE A 499 44.15 -19.46 -23.54
C ILE A 499 43.00 -18.91 -24.37
N ALA A 500 41.94 -19.70 -24.48
CA ALA A 500 40.67 -19.26 -25.02
C ALA A 500 39.95 -18.38 -23.98
N TRP A 501 40.21 -17.08 -24.05
CA TRP A 501 39.49 -16.08 -23.28
C TRP A 501 38.09 -15.88 -23.85
N TRP A 502 37.06 -16.00 -23.02
CA TRP A 502 35.70 -15.64 -23.40
C TRP A 502 35.58 -14.12 -23.37
N GLU A 503 35.28 -13.53 -24.53
CA GLU A 503 34.87 -12.13 -24.62
C GLU A 503 33.50 -11.98 -23.98
N SER A 504 33.41 -11.26 -22.85
CA SER A 504 32.12 -10.74 -22.41
C SER A 504 31.81 -9.50 -23.24
N SER A 505 31.59 -9.67 -24.55
CA SER A 505 30.88 -8.63 -25.29
C SER A 505 29.47 -8.57 -24.72
N SER A 506 29.00 -7.37 -24.42
CA SER A 506 27.83 -7.09 -23.58
C SER A 506 26.48 -7.54 -24.18
N ALA A 507 26.48 -8.43 -25.16
CA ALA A 507 25.30 -8.86 -25.92
C ALA A 507 25.00 -10.37 -25.87
N ASP A 508 25.88 -11.25 -25.38
CA ASP A 508 25.58 -12.69 -25.44
C ASP A 508 26.07 -13.50 -24.22
N THR A 509 25.16 -14.35 -23.72
CA THR A 509 25.32 -15.53 -22.83
C THR A 509 25.65 -15.33 -21.34
N ARG A 510 25.23 -16.20 -20.42
CA ARG A 510 24.02 -17.01 -20.17
C ARG A 510 24.08 -17.43 -18.70
#